data_AF-A0A7U7EX42-F1
#
_entry.id   AF-A0A7U7EX42-F1
#
_cell.length_a   1.000
_cell.length_b   1.000
_cell.length_c   1.000
_cell.angle_alpha   90.00
_cell.angle_beta   90.00
_cell.angle_gamma   90.00
#
_symmetry.space_group_name_H-M   'P 1'
#
loop_
_entity.id
_entity.type
_entity.pdbx_description
1 polymer ?
#
loop_
_entity_poly.entity_id
_entity_poly.type
_entity_poly.pdbx_seq_one_letter_code
_entity_poly.pdbx_strand_id
1 'polypeptide(L)'
;MGYFKRVVLYIIVMVVSVFIIGCNKSSDTSEKPKEDSKETQIKKSFAKTLDMYPIKNLEELYDKEGYRDGEFEKGDKGMWTIYTDFAKSNKPGELSNEGMVLYLDRNTRTAKGYYFVRTFYRKDKLPDRKNYKVEMKNNKIILLDKVEDINLKKRIENFKFLDNMH
;
A
#
# COMPACT_ATOMS: atom_id res chain seq x y z
N MET A 1 6.81 -69.27 -39.85
CA MET A 1 6.17 -67.98 -40.23
C MET A 1 5.06 -67.50 -39.27
N GLY A 2 4.27 -68.38 -38.63
CA GLY A 2 3.11 -67.95 -37.81
C GLY A 2 3.43 -67.35 -36.43
N TYR A 3 4.49 -67.84 -35.77
CA TYR A 3 4.89 -67.39 -34.42
C TYR A 3 5.41 -65.94 -34.40
N PHE A 4 6.26 -65.59 -35.37
CA PHE A 4 6.78 -64.22 -35.52
C PHE A 4 5.66 -63.20 -35.76
N LYS A 5 4.67 -63.54 -36.59
CA LYS A 5 3.50 -62.66 -36.82
C LYS A 5 2.68 -62.46 -35.54
N ARG A 6 2.51 -63.50 -34.71
CA ARG A 6 1.81 -63.40 -33.42
C ARG A 6 2.58 -62.55 -32.40
N VAL A 7 3.90 -62.68 -32.34
CA VAL A 7 4.76 -61.89 -31.43
C VAL A 7 4.75 -60.41 -31.83
N VAL A 8 4.88 -60.11 -33.12
CA VAL A 8 4.81 -58.73 -33.63
C VAL A 8 3.44 -58.11 -33.37
N LEU A 9 2.36 -58.87 -33.56
CA LEU A 9 1.00 -58.41 -33.23
C LEU A 9 0.86 -58.08 -31.73
N TYR A 10 1.46 -58.90 -30.86
CA TYR A 10 1.45 -58.69 -29.41
C TYR A 10 2.20 -57.43 -28.98
N ILE A 11 3.34 -57.14 -29.61
CA ILE A 11 4.12 -55.93 -29.35
C ILE A 11 3.35 -54.69 -29.79
N ILE A 12 2.67 -54.73 -30.94
CA ILE A 12 1.83 -53.62 -31.42
C ILE A 12 0.67 -53.36 -30.45
N VAL A 13 0.00 -54.41 -29.97
CA VAL A 13 -1.08 -54.29 -28.98
C VAL A 13 -0.58 -53.71 -27.65
N MET A 14 0.60 -54.11 -27.18
CA MET A 14 1.23 -53.55 -25.98
C MET A 14 1.59 -52.06 -26.14
N VAL A 15 2.06 -51.65 -27.31
CA VAL A 15 2.36 -50.23 -27.57
C VAL A 15 1.07 -49.41 -27.60
N VAL A 16 0.01 -49.91 -28.24
CA VAL A 16 -1.29 -49.22 -28.31
C VAL A 16 -1.94 -49.11 -26.93
N SER A 17 -1.84 -50.12 -26.05
CA SER A 17 -2.39 -50.05 -24.70
C SER A 17 -1.68 -49.01 -23.82
N VAL A 18 -0.36 -48.85 -23.96
CA VAL A 18 0.40 -47.78 -23.26
C VAL A 18 -0.03 -46.40 -23.76
N PHE A 19 -0.29 -46.23 -25.05
CA PHE A 19 -0.81 -44.96 -25.59
C PHE A 19 -2.23 -44.64 -25.12
N ILE A 20 -3.11 -45.64 -24.92
CA ILE A 20 -4.46 -45.40 -24.38
C ILE A 20 -4.43 -45.06 -22.88
N ILE A 21 -3.54 -45.66 -22.09
CA ILE A 21 -3.34 -45.26 -20.67
C ILE A 21 -2.70 -43.86 -20.58
N GLY A 22 -1.87 -43.48 -21.55
CA GLY A 22 -1.30 -42.13 -21.67
C GLY A 22 -2.30 -41.07 -22.13
N CYS A 23 -3.29 -41.44 -22.96
CA CYS A 23 -4.32 -40.53 -23.47
C CYS A 23 -5.57 -40.42 -22.60
N ASN A 24 -5.71 -41.21 -21.52
CA ASN A 24 -6.83 -41.07 -20.59
C ASN A 24 -6.52 -40.21 -19.35
N LYS A 25 -5.44 -39.41 -19.39
CA LYS A 25 -5.34 -38.22 -18.55
C LYS A 25 -6.16 -37.09 -19.17
N SER A 26 -7.46 -37.35 -19.33
CA SER A 26 -8.45 -36.29 -19.44
C SER A 26 -8.41 -35.53 -18.12
N SER A 27 -7.67 -34.42 -18.14
CA SER A 27 -7.84 -33.20 -17.36
C SER A 27 -8.87 -33.23 -16.21
N ASP A 28 -8.57 -33.93 -15.11
CA ASP A 28 -9.21 -33.68 -13.81
C ASP A 28 -8.24 -34.01 -12.65
N THR A 29 -6.97 -33.70 -12.88
CA THR A 29 -5.99 -33.55 -11.82
C THR A 29 -5.15 -32.30 -12.07
N SER A 30 -5.82 -31.22 -12.48
CA SER A 30 -5.47 -29.97 -11.85
C SER A 30 -6.07 -30.08 -10.44
N GLU A 31 -5.26 -30.47 -9.46
CA GLU A 31 -5.23 -29.59 -8.28
C GLU A 31 -4.87 -28.22 -8.86
N LYS A 32 -5.87 -27.47 -9.34
CA LYS A 32 -5.76 -26.02 -9.35
C LYS A 32 -5.37 -25.77 -7.91
N PRO A 33 -4.17 -25.23 -7.59
CA PRO A 33 -4.00 -24.68 -6.26
C PRO A 33 -5.25 -23.85 -6.05
N LYS A 34 -5.95 -24.04 -4.92
CA LYS A 34 -7.07 -23.17 -4.56
C LYS A 34 -6.48 -21.78 -4.60
N GLU A 35 -6.61 -21.14 -5.76
CA GLU A 35 -6.17 -19.80 -5.99
C GLU A 35 -7.14 -19.06 -5.11
N ASP A 36 -6.66 -18.68 -3.92
CA ASP A 36 -7.38 -17.83 -3.01
C ASP A 36 -8.04 -16.78 -3.88
N SER A 37 -9.38 -16.73 -3.83
CA SER A 37 -10.14 -15.83 -4.70
C SER A 37 -9.50 -14.45 -4.64
N LYS A 38 -9.56 -13.68 -5.72
CA LYS A 38 -8.99 -12.31 -5.73
C LYS A 38 -9.42 -11.51 -4.49
N GLU A 39 -10.63 -11.75 -3.99
CA GLU A 39 -11.13 -11.23 -2.72
C GLU A 39 -10.29 -11.61 -1.50
N THR A 40 -9.93 -12.88 -1.32
CA THR A 40 -9.08 -13.34 -0.21
C THR A 40 -7.70 -12.70 -0.27
N GLN A 41 -7.10 -12.60 -1.47
CA GLN A 41 -5.81 -11.94 -1.66
C GLN A 41 -5.88 -10.44 -1.31
N ILE A 42 -6.95 -9.77 -1.73
CA ILE A 42 -7.23 -8.36 -1.40
C ILE A 42 -7.39 -8.18 0.12
N LYS A 43 -8.17 -9.03 0.79
CA LYS A 43 -8.34 -8.94 2.25
C LYS A 43 -7.01 -9.11 2.98
N LYS A 44 -6.17 -10.06 2.54
CA LYS A 44 -4.85 -10.30 3.13
C LYS A 44 -3.91 -9.11 2.94
N SER A 45 -3.91 -8.45 1.79
CA SER A 45 -3.06 -7.27 1.55
C SER A 45 -3.50 -6.06 2.39
N PHE A 46 -4.81 -5.84 2.54
CA PHE A 46 -5.34 -4.81 3.44
C PHE A 46 -5.02 -5.10 4.91
N ALA A 47 -5.20 -6.34 5.36
CA ALA A 47 -4.89 -6.73 6.74
C ALA A 47 -3.43 -6.46 7.10
N LYS A 48 -2.48 -6.74 6.19
CA LYS A 48 -1.05 -6.42 6.39
C LYS A 48 -0.80 -4.92 6.64
N THR A 49 -1.56 -4.05 5.98
CA THR A 49 -1.44 -2.60 6.14
C THR A 49 -2.09 -2.14 7.45
N LEU A 50 -3.27 -2.68 7.77
CA LEU A 50 -4.03 -2.32 8.97
C LEU A 50 -3.40 -2.84 10.27
N ASP A 51 -2.67 -3.95 10.23
CA ASP A 51 -1.95 -4.52 11.39
C ASP A 51 -0.86 -3.60 11.94
N MET A 52 -0.42 -2.60 11.16
CA MET A 52 0.52 -1.58 11.63
C MET A 52 -0.11 -0.58 12.62
N TYR A 53 -1.44 -0.51 12.69
CA TYR A 53 -2.16 0.48 13.47
C TYR A 53 -2.48 -0.02 14.89
N PRO A 54 -2.45 0.86 15.91
CA PRO A 54 -2.00 2.25 15.86
C PRO A 54 -0.47 2.38 16.00
N ILE A 55 0.11 3.37 15.32
CA ILE A 55 1.52 3.74 15.46
C ILE A 55 1.60 4.94 16.40
N LYS A 56 1.71 4.69 17.71
CA LYS A 56 1.72 5.76 18.75
C LYS A 56 2.93 6.69 18.68
N ASN A 57 4.07 6.16 18.22
CA ASN A 57 5.29 6.92 18.02
C ASN A 57 5.75 6.78 16.58
N LEU A 58 5.65 7.87 15.82
CA LEU A 58 6.01 7.88 14.41
C LEU A 58 7.51 7.64 14.17
N GLU A 59 8.36 7.83 15.17
CA GLU A 59 9.80 7.53 15.05
C GLU A 59 10.10 6.03 14.92
N GLU A 60 9.17 5.16 15.32
CA GLU A 60 9.30 3.71 15.10
C GLU A 60 9.36 3.37 13.60
N LEU A 61 8.83 4.23 12.73
CA LEU A 61 8.88 4.05 11.28
C LEU A 61 10.29 4.17 10.71
N TYR A 62 11.23 4.84 11.40
CA TYR A 62 12.62 4.87 10.95
C TYR A 62 13.22 3.46 10.88
N ASP A 63 12.80 2.58 11.81
CA ASP A 63 13.33 1.23 11.96
C ASP A 63 12.45 0.17 11.25
N LYS A 64 11.23 0.51 10.84
CA LYS A 64 10.35 -0.37 10.06
C LYS A 64 10.66 -0.33 8.57
N GLU A 65 10.90 -1.49 7.98
CA GLU A 65 11.08 -1.65 6.53
C GLU A 65 9.75 -2.01 5.84
N GLY A 66 9.44 -1.28 4.76
CA GLY A 66 8.29 -1.54 3.91
C GLY A 66 8.58 -2.54 2.79
N TYR A 67 7.63 -2.71 1.87
CA TYR A 67 7.87 -3.45 0.64
C TYR A 67 8.92 -2.72 -0.22
N ARG A 68 9.77 -3.49 -0.90
CA ARG A 68 10.82 -2.98 -1.80
C ARG A 68 10.71 -3.67 -3.14
N ASP A 69 10.79 -2.90 -4.22
CA ASP A 69 10.84 -3.36 -5.60
C ASP A 69 12.16 -2.91 -6.28
N GLY A 70 12.21 -3.04 -7.61
CA GLY A 70 13.39 -2.70 -8.41
C GLY A 70 13.68 -1.21 -8.52
N GLU A 71 12.79 -0.32 -8.05
CA GLU A 71 12.98 1.13 -8.12
C GLU A 71 13.86 1.66 -6.98
N PHE A 72 14.15 0.83 -5.97
CA PHE A 72 15.01 1.22 -4.86
C PHE A 72 16.48 1.04 -5.20
N GLU A 73 17.26 2.11 -5.06
CA GLU A 73 18.71 2.05 -5.18
C GLU A 73 19.34 1.19 -4.07
N LYS A 74 20.51 0.61 -4.36
CA LYS A 74 21.27 -0.15 -3.37
C LYS A 74 21.70 0.77 -2.22
N GLY A 75 21.26 0.44 -1.02
CA GLY A 75 21.58 1.19 0.19
C GLY A 75 20.55 2.25 0.57
N ASP A 76 19.59 2.56 -0.32
CA ASP A 76 18.45 3.39 0.04
C ASP A 76 17.53 2.62 1.01
N LYS A 77 17.38 3.12 2.24
CA LYS A 77 16.48 2.54 3.24
C LYS A 77 15.02 2.91 3.00
N GLY A 78 14.73 3.83 2.09
CA GLY A 78 13.39 4.28 1.76
C GLY A 78 12.86 5.35 2.70
N MET A 79 11.66 5.84 2.37
CA MET A 79 11.00 6.94 3.05
C MET A 79 9.54 6.57 3.32
N TRP A 80 9.10 6.73 4.57
CA TRP A 80 7.68 6.63 4.89
C TRP A 80 7.01 7.97 4.61
N THR A 81 5.92 7.94 3.85
CA THR A 81 5.05 9.11 3.66
C THR A 81 3.76 8.87 4.43
N ILE A 82 3.50 9.70 5.44
CA ILE A 82 2.25 9.66 6.20
C ILE A 82 1.42 10.85 5.78
N TYR A 83 0.16 10.60 5.45
CA TYR A 83 -0.78 11.62 5.01
C TYR A 83 -2.10 11.42 5.73
N THR A 84 -2.61 12.48 6.34
CA THR A 84 -3.96 12.50 6.90
C THR A 84 -4.59 13.84 6.58
N ASP A 85 -5.82 13.83 6.07
CA ASP A 85 -6.61 15.03 5.85
C ASP A 85 -8.07 14.83 6.22
N PHE A 86 -8.72 15.95 6.49
CA PHE A 86 -10.14 16.01 6.82
C PHE A 86 -10.81 16.96 5.84
N ALA A 87 -11.68 16.41 4.99
CA ALA A 87 -12.46 17.19 4.06
C ALA A 87 -13.87 17.46 4.64
N LYS A 88 -14.31 18.72 4.54
CA LYS A 88 -15.63 19.17 5.00
C LYS A 88 -16.28 20.07 3.96
N SER A 89 -17.58 19.90 3.78
CA SER A 89 -18.43 20.78 2.98
C SER A 89 -19.44 21.45 3.90
N ASN A 90 -19.33 22.78 4.01
CA ASN A 90 -20.27 23.58 4.82
C ASN A 90 -21.40 24.18 3.99
N LYS A 91 -21.26 24.19 2.65
CA LYS A 91 -22.21 24.78 1.71
C LYS A 91 -22.26 23.94 0.43
N PRO A 92 -23.43 23.82 -0.23
CA PRO A 92 -23.55 23.12 -1.49
C PRO A 92 -22.54 23.67 -2.51
N GLY A 93 -21.80 22.75 -3.11
CA GLY A 93 -20.82 23.08 -4.15
C GLY A 93 -19.46 23.53 -3.63
N GLU A 94 -19.20 23.69 -2.32
CA GLU A 94 -17.88 24.05 -1.75
C GLU A 94 -17.30 22.90 -0.92
N LEU A 95 -16.00 22.60 -1.11
CA LEU A 95 -15.27 21.60 -0.33
C LEU A 95 -13.98 22.21 0.21
N SER A 96 -13.79 22.16 1.53
CA SER A 96 -12.52 22.54 2.16
C SER A 96 -11.87 21.33 2.78
N ASN A 97 -10.53 21.23 2.74
CA ASN A 97 -9.81 20.23 3.50
C ASN A 97 -8.61 20.83 4.22
N GLU A 98 -8.25 20.23 5.35
CA GLU A 98 -7.02 20.53 6.06
C GLU A 98 -6.37 19.22 6.52
N GLY A 99 -5.04 19.18 6.53
CA GLY A 99 -4.31 17.95 6.78
C GLY A 99 -2.81 18.15 6.82
N MET A 100 -2.09 17.06 7.03
CA MET A 100 -0.63 17.06 7.08
C MET A 100 -0.07 15.94 6.24
N VAL A 101 1.03 16.24 5.54
CA VAL A 101 1.94 15.22 5.02
C VAL A 101 3.25 15.29 5.79
N LEU A 102 3.79 14.14 6.16
CA LEU A 102 5.09 14.00 6.79
C LEU A 102 5.90 12.94 6.05
N TYR A 103 7.11 13.31 5.66
CA TYR A 103 8.08 12.46 4.98
C TYR A 103 9.15 12.07 6.00
N LEU A 104 9.15 10.80 6.41
CA LEU A 104 10.12 10.24 7.35
C LEU A 104 11.19 9.49 6.56
N ASP A 105 12.34 10.13 6.42
CA ASP A 105 13.49 9.57 5.71
C ASP A 105 14.26 8.63 6.64
N ARG A 106 14.29 7.33 6.31
CA ARG A 106 15.01 6.32 7.09
C ARG A 106 16.52 6.41 6.93
N ASN A 107 17.01 7.06 5.87
CA ASN A 107 18.43 7.25 5.62
C ASN A 107 19.01 8.30 6.56
N THR A 108 18.34 9.46 6.65
CA THR A 108 18.79 10.58 7.49
C THR A 108 18.18 10.59 8.90
N ARG A 109 17.18 9.74 9.15
CA ARG A 109 16.35 9.75 10.37
C ARG A 109 15.76 11.13 10.66
N THR A 110 15.30 11.81 9.61
CA THR A 110 14.63 13.11 9.71
C THR A 110 13.20 13.03 9.20
N ALA A 111 12.33 13.87 9.76
CA ALA A 111 10.93 13.94 9.38
C ALA A 111 10.52 15.38 9.08
N LYS A 112 10.19 15.65 7.81
CA LYS A 112 9.81 16.99 7.32
C LYS A 112 8.55 16.89 6.49
N GLY A 113 7.82 17.98 6.41
CA GLY A 113 6.58 17.98 5.64
C GLY A 113 5.90 19.33 5.65
N TYR A 114 4.60 19.30 5.42
CA TYR A 114 3.78 20.49 5.54
C TYR A 114 2.36 20.17 6.00
N TYR A 115 1.83 21.06 6.82
CA TYR A 115 0.39 21.18 7.03
C TYR A 115 -0.21 21.96 5.87
N PHE A 116 -1.42 21.62 5.42
CA PHE A 116 -2.09 22.35 4.37
C PHE A 116 -3.53 22.67 4.75
N VAL A 117 -4.02 23.79 4.21
CA VAL A 117 -5.43 24.17 4.18
C VAL A 117 -5.75 24.44 2.71
N ARG A 118 -6.77 23.77 2.17
CA ARG A 118 -7.25 24.03 0.81
C ARG A 118 -8.75 24.24 0.79
N THR A 119 -9.18 24.97 -0.22
CA THR A 119 -10.59 25.04 -0.57
C THR A 119 -10.76 24.88 -2.06
N PHE A 120 -11.62 23.94 -2.43
CA PHE A 120 -11.99 23.54 -3.77
C PHE A 120 -13.43 23.98 -4.07
N TYR A 121 -13.76 23.98 -5.36
CA TYR A 121 -15.12 24.21 -5.86
C TYR A 121 -15.75 25.46 -5.24
N ARG A 122 -15.16 26.62 -5.50
CA ARG A 122 -15.80 27.89 -5.11
C ARG A 122 -16.46 28.45 -6.36
N LYS A 123 -17.76 28.73 -6.28
CA LYS A 123 -18.50 29.37 -7.37
C LYS A 123 -17.74 30.64 -7.79
N ASP A 124 -17.31 30.66 -9.04
CA ASP A 124 -16.58 31.77 -9.67
C ASP A 124 -15.25 32.16 -8.99
N LYS A 125 -14.61 31.25 -8.23
CA LYS A 125 -13.28 31.48 -7.63
C LYS A 125 -12.33 30.32 -7.83
N LEU A 126 -11.05 30.65 -8.02
CA LEU A 126 -9.99 29.66 -8.06
C LEU A 126 -9.83 28.96 -6.70
N PRO A 127 -9.38 27.68 -6.70
CA PRO A 127 -9.02 26.99 -5.48
C PRO A 127 -7.97 27.78 -4.69
N ASP A 128 -8.15 27.84 -3.38
CA ASP A 128 -7.18 28.45 -2.47
C ASP A 128 -6.38 27.34 -1.80
N ARG A 129 -5.05 27.51 -1.70
CA ARG A 129 -4.15 26.55 -1.07
C ARG A 129 -3.06 27.27 -0.31
N LYS A 130 -2.94 26.94 0.97
CA LYS A 130 -1.82 27.37 1.80
C LYS A 130 -1.15 26.17 2.45
N ASN A 131 0.16 26.13 2.37
CA ASN A 131 0.99 25.11 3.03
C ASN A 131 1.84 25.80 4.12
N TYR A 132 2.07 25.11 5.21
CA TYR A 132 2.90 25.53 6.33
C TYR A 132 3.94 24.46 6.60
N LYS A 133 5.22 24.80 6.48
CA LYS A 133 6.33 23.86 6.67
C LYS A 133 6.38 23.39 8.11
N VAL A 134 6.56 22.08 8.28
CA VAL A 134 6.71 21.44 9.58
C VAL A 134 7.90 20.49 9.59
N GLU A 135 8.44 20.27 10.78
CA GLU A 135 9.40 19.23 11.10
C GLU A 135 8.86 18.43 12.29
N MET A 136 9.16 17.13 12.35
CA MET A 136 8.88 16.32 13.54
C MET A 136 10.17 15.97 14.28
N LYS A 137 10.19 16.18 15.59
CA LYS A 137 11.27 15.76 16.49
C LYS A 137 10.69 15.20 17.79
N ASN A 138 11.21 14.09 18.26
CA ASN A 138 10.76 13.41 19.48
C ASN A 138 9.23 13.19 19.46
N ASN A 139 8.72 12.69 18.33
CA ASN A 139 7.29 12.47 18.06
C ASN A 139 6.39 13.73 18.22
N LYS A 140 6.96 14.94 18.13
CA LYS A 140 6.23 16.20 18.20
C LYS A 140 6.36 17.00 16.91
N ILE A 141 5.25 17.56 16.44
CA ILE A 141 5.25 18.47 15.29
C ILE A 141 5.72 19.86 15.72
N ILE A 142 6.65 20.42 14.95
CA ILE A 142 7.19 21.75 15.10
C ILE A 142 6.87 22.54 13.84
N LEU A 143 6.13 23.64 13.99
CA LEU A 143 5.85 24.57 12.90
C LEU A 143 7.08 25.46 12.62
N LEU A 144 7.52 25.49 11.36
CA LEU A 144 8.70 26.28 10.94
C LEU A 144 8.32 27.65 10.38
N ASP A 145 7.13 27.79 9.81
CA ASP A 145 6.66 29.05 9.24
C ASP A 145 6.04 29.96 10.31
N LYS A 146 6.18 31.29 10.14
CA LYS A 146 5.52 32.26 11.01
C LYS A 146 4.01 32.26 10.74
N VAL A 147 3.21 32.05 11.80
CA VAL A 147 1.75 32.06 11.75
C VAL A 147 1.23 32.95 12.87
N GLU A 148 0.49 34.00 12.50
CA GLU A 148 -0.13 34.94 13.45
C GLU A 148 -1.38 34.35 14.13
N ASP A 149 -2.13 33.51 13.41
CA ASP A 149 -3.30 32.83 13.96
C ASP A 149 -2.89 31.76 14.99
N ILE A 150 -3.07 32.08 16.26
CA ILE A 150 -2.78 31.21 17.41
C ILE A 150 -3.57 29.90 17.35
N ASN A 151 -4.81 29.92 16.87
CA ASN A 151 -5.64 28.72 16.78
C ASN A 151 -5.13 27.79 15.69
N LEU A 152 -4.73 28.35 14.54
CA LEU A 152 -4.10 27.57 13.48
C LEU A 152 -2.77 26.97 13.94
N LYS A 153 -1.91 27.76 14.58
CA LYS A 153 -0.65 27.26 15.15
C LYS A 153 -0.89 26.07 16.10
N LYS A 154 -1.84 26.21 17.03
CA LYS A 154 -2.22 25.12 17.95
C LYS A 154 -2.76 23.89 17.22
N ARG A 155 -3.55 24.04 16.16
CA ARG A 155 -4.03 22.90 15.36
C ARG A 155 -2.89 22.17 14.67
N ILE A 156 -1.90 22.88 14.14
CA ILE A 156 -0.73 22.29 13.47
C ILE A 156 0.14 21.53 14.47
N GLU A 157 0.51 22.16 15.59
CA GLU A 157 1.43 21.57 16.58
C GLU A 157 0.81 20.39 17.34
N ASN A 158 -0.51 20.37 17.52
CA ASN A 158 -1.25 19.27 18.15
C ASN A 158 -1.84 18.26 17.15
N PHE A 159 -1.50 18.37 15.86
CA PHE A 159 -2.04 17.48 14.84
C PHE A 159 -1.66 16.03 15.14
N LYS A 160 -2.63 15.13 15.02
CA LYS A 160 -2.42 13.68 15.10
C LYS A 160 -2.83 13.06 13.77
N PHE A 161 -1.95 12.23 13.22
CA PHE A 161 -2.27 11.39 12.08
C PHE A 161 -3.32 10.34 12.49
N LEU A 162 -4.09 9.85 11.53
CA LEU A 162 -5.12 8.83 11.79
C LEU A 162 -4.51 7.59 12.48
N ASP A 163 -3.29 7.24 12.10
CA ASP A 163 -2.47 6.17 12.66
C ASP A 163 -2.21 6.31 14.17
N ASN A 164 -2.39 7.52 14.72
CA ASN A 164 -2.20 7.88 16.13
C ASN A 164 -3.53 8.11 16.90
N MET A 165 -4.69 7.92 16.28
CA MET A 165 -5.99 8.20 16.89
C MET A 165 -6.57 6.98 17.64
N HIS A 166 -5.94 6.53 18.74
CA HIS A 166 -6.56 5.62 19.73
C HIS A 166 -5.99 5.84 21.13
#